data_AF-A0AAV8C042-F1
#
_entry.id   AF-A0AAV8C042-F1
#
_cell.length_a   1.000
_cell.length_b   1.000
_cell.length_c   1.000
_cell.angle_alpha   90.00
_cell.angle_beta   90.00
_cell.angle_gamma   90.00
#
_symmetry.space_group_name_H-M   'P 1'
#
loop_
_entity.id
_entity.type
_entity.pdbx_description
1 polymer ?
#
loop_
_entity_poly.entity_id
_entity_poly.type
_entity_poly.pdbx_seq_one_letter_code
_entity_poly.pdbx_strand_id
1 'polypeptide(L)'
;MVWFGGCLGIRTDSLPLNISDAVEAITQNMSEERIPIFCYTLWEIWLARNEMIFQSKKFDPSGVCKKIQNWEEKRNNGAGSNRSMLVPKEMMPYEYEPYGWQIIIDASWDTSQRAGSAFLVYCQGLLEEMGMEKHDSANPFQAEAKTLLKAMQWVQKLIYERGIQRVQIFCDCFNLVNALVEDNLDSIPSWQARPIIANIAQHMETLRNMVCIQHVSREAVRPAHDMANHARRRGVSYQGIPMAAIMCEHKIGI
;
A
#
# COMPACT_ATOMS: atom_id res chain seq x y z
N MET A 1 9.10 15.72 -3.62
CA MET A 1 8.93 17.14 -3.22
C MET A 1 7.85 17.76 -4.12
N VAL A 2 6.58 17.75 -3.69
CA VAL A 2 5.40 18.13 -4.51
C VAL A 2 4.74 19.38 -3.92
N TRP A 3 5.46 20.51 -3.95
CA TRP A 3 4.99 21.81 -3.42
C TRP A 3 5.06 22.94 -4.45
N PHE A 4 5.22 22.64 -5.73
CA PHE A 4 5.37 23.66 -6.78
C PHE A 4 4.29 23.48 -7.84
N GLY A 5 3.27 24.35 -7.83
CA GLY A 5 2.21 24.30 -8.85
C GLY A 5 1.05 25.27 -8.72
N GLY A 6 1.14 26.36 -7.95
CA GLY A 6 0.09 27.40 -8.02
C GLY A 6 0.46 28.67 -7.27
N CYS A 7 -0.07 29.80 -7.74
CA CYS A 7 0.29 31.20 -7.43
C CYS A 7 0.08 31.67 -5.97
N LEU A 8 -0.08 30.74 -5.03
CA LEU A 8 0.03 30.95 -3.60
C LEU A 8 1.16 30.04 -3.11
N GLY A 9 2.38 30.31 -3.56
CA GLY A 9 3.55 29.89 -2.80
C GLY A 9 3.42 30.50 -1.41
N ILE A 10 3.83 29.77 -0.36
CA ILE A 10 4.18 30.44 0.89
C ILE A 10 5.09 31.60 0.47
N ARG A 11 4.67 32.84 0.72
CA ARG A 11 5.46 34.02 0.35
C ARG A 11 6.74 33.99 1.17
N THR A 12 7.76 33.35 0.61
CA THR A 12 9.13 33.35 1.14
C THR A 12 9.92 34.49 0.55
N ASP A 13 9.35 35.30 -0.34
CA ASP A 13 10.00 36.49 -0.87
C ASP A 13 10.30 37.54 0.22
N SER A 14 9.62 37.45 1.37
CA SER A 14 9.94 38.23 2.58
C SER A 14 10.79 37.47 3.61
N LEU A 15 11.14 36.21 3.36
CA LEU A 15 11.98 35.40 4.26
C LEU A 15 13.38 35.26 3.64
N PRO A 16 14.46 35.41 4.43
CA PRO A 16 15.82 35.24 3.93
C PRO A 16 16.17 33.78 3.57
N LEU A 17 15.25 32.84 3.81
CA LEU A 17 15.45 31.40 3.72
C LEU A 17 14.45 30.78 2.74
N ASN A 18 14.88 29.74 2.02
CA ASN A 18 13.97 28.95 1.19
C ASN A 18 13.04 28.09 2.08
N ILE A 19 11.96 27.53 1.51
CA ILE A 19 10.97 26.75 2.29
C ILE A 19 11.61 25.54 2.99
N SER A 20 12.57 24.88 2.34
CA SER A 20 13.27 23.73 2.93
C SER A 20 14.03 24.16 4.18
N ASP A 21 14.83 25.22 4.07
CA ASP A 21 15.60 25.77 5.19
C ASP A 21 14.70 26.26 6.32
N ALA A 22 13.54 26.86 5.98
CA ALA A 22 12.57 27.32 6.97
C ALA A 22 11.91 26.15 7.71
N VAL A 23 11.52 25.08 7.00
CA VAL A 23 10.98 23.86 7.61
C VAL A 23 12.03 23.20 8.49
N GLU A 24 13.27 23.09 8.03
CA GLU A 24 14.38 22.52 8.79
C GLU A 24 14.68 23.34 10.06
N ALA A 25 14.74 24.67 9.95
CA ALA A 25 14.94 25.54 11.11
C ALA A 25 13.80 25.40 12.13
N ILE A 26 12.54 25.28 11.68
CA ILE A 26 11.40 25.09 12.58
C ILE A 26 11.47 23.72 13.27
N THR A 27 11.76 22.65 12.54
CA THR A 27 11.82 21.29 13.11
C THR A 27 12.99 21.13 14.09
N GLN A 28 14.15 21.72 13.81
CA GLN A 28 15.31 21.71 14.72
C GLN A 28 15.04 22.44 16.06
N ASN A 29 14.13 23.41 16.07
CA ASN A 29 13.75 24.17 17.27
C ASN A 29 12.47 23.64 17.94
N MET A 30 11.88 22.54 17.45
CA MET A 30 10.71 21.90 18.03
C MET A 30 11.09 20.64 18.82
N SER A 31 10.33 20.33 19.87
CA SER A 31 10.45 19.02 20.52
C SER A 31 9.99 17.91 19.57
N GLU A 32 10.61 16.73 19.67
CA GLU A 32 10.25 15.57 18.83
C GLU A 32 8.75 15.23 18.89
N GLU A 33 8.12 15.44 20.05
CA GLU A 33 6.69 15.23 20.24
C GLU A 33 5.81 16.15 19.39
N ARG A 34 6.30 17.35 19.06
CA ARG A 34 5.59 18.39 18.28
C ARG A 34 5.79 18.27 16.78
N ILE A 35 6.87 17.63 16.32
CA ILE A 35 7.14 17.42 14.90
C ILE A 35 5.94 16.78 14.17
N PRO A 36 5.29 15.72 14.70
CA PRO A 36 4.12 15.14 14.06
C PRO A 36 2.93 16.11 13.93
N ILE A 37 2.67 16.94 14.95
CA ILE A 37 1.59 17.95 14.92
C ILE A 37 1.89 19.00 13.85
N PHE A 38 3.15 19.44 13.77
CA PHE A 38 3.60 20.39 12.77
C PHE A 38 3.42 19.85 11.34
N CYS A 39 3.87 18.63 11.07
CA CYS A 39 3.70 17.98 9.77
C CYS A 39 2.21 17.80 9.41
N TYR A 40 1.37 17.38 10.36
CA TYR A 40 -0.07 17.22 10.14
C TYR A 40 -0.75 18.58 9.87
N THR A 41 -0.30 19.64 10.54
CA THR A 41 -0.76 21.01 10.30
C THR A 41 -0.47 21.46 8.87
N LEU A 42 0.77 21.25 8.39
CA LEU A 42 1.14 21.58 7.01
C LEU A 42 0.31 20.79 5.99
N TRP A 43 0.03 19.53 6.28
CA TRP A 43 -0.80 18.66 5.45
C TRP A 43 -2.25 19.15 5.35
N GLU A 44 -2.91 19.46 6.46
CA GLU A 44 -4.30 19.95 6.45
C GLU A 44 -4.43 21.31 5.75
N ILE A 45 -3.42 22.19 5.89
CA ILE A 45 -3.35 23.45 5.14
C ILE A 45 -3.26 23.17 3.63
N TRP A 46 -2.40 22.23 3.24
CA TRP A 46 -2.24 21.83 1.84
C TRP A 46 -3.52 21.22 1.26
N LEU A 47 -4.19 20.33 1.99
CA LEU A 47 -5.46 19.73 1.58
C LEU A 47 -6.54 20.81 1.39
N ALA A 48 -6.73 21.69 2.37
CA ALA A 48 -7.74 22.75 2.29
C ALA A 48 -7.48 23.72 1.14
N ARG A 49 -6.21 24.00 0.83
CA ARG A 49 -5.82 24.77 -0.38
C ARG A 49 -6.22 24.03 -1.65
N ASN A 50 -5.92 22.74 -1.76
CA ASN A 50 -6.25 21.96 -2.95
C ASN A 50 -7.76 21.85 -3.15
N GLU A 51 -8.53 21.69 -2.09
CA GLU A 51 -9.98 21.77 -2.13
C GLU A 51 -10.47 23.13 -2.65
N MET A 52 -9.86 24.23 -2.20
CA MET A 52 -10.20 25.56 -2.70
C MET A 52 -9.89 25.72 -4.20
N ILE A 53 -8.70 25.30 -4.65
CA ILE A 53 -8.25 25.48 -6.04
C ILE A 53 -8.99 24.55 -7.00
N PHE A 54 -9.09 23.26 -6.67
CA PHE A 54 -9.57 22.23 -7.59
C PHE A 54 -11.07 21.95 -7.46
N GLN A 55 -11.69 22.31 -6.34
CA GLN A 55 -13.11 22.05 -6.09
C GLN A 55 -13.92 23.34 -5.88
N SER A 56 -13.31 24.52 -6.02
CA SER A 56 -13.95 25.82 -5.79
C SER A 56 -14.60 25.94 -4.39
N LYS A 57 -14.11 25.19 -3.40
CA LYS A 57 -14.58 25.29 -2.02
C LYS A 57 -14.07 26.59 -1.39
N LYS A 58 -14.88 27.22 -0.54
CA LYS A 58 -14.41 28.38 0.25
C LYS A 58 -13.42 27.88 1.30
N PHE A 59 -12.26 28.53 1.42
CA PHE A 59 -11.30 28.20 2.46
C PHE A 59 -11.91 28.45 3.84
N ASP A 60 -11.88 27.43 4.70
CA ASP A 60 -12.39 27.46 6.07
C ASP A 60 -11.23 27.18 7.07
N PRO A 61 -10.57 28.24 7.56
CA PRO A 61 -9.50 28.10 8.55
C PRO A 61 -9.97 27.42 9.84
N SER A 62 -11.21 27.67 10.27
CA SER A 62 -11.76 27.10 11.49
C SER A 62 -11.91 25.58 11.36
N GLY A 63 -12.33 25.11 10.19
CA GLY A 63 -12.40 23.69 9.86
C GLY A 63 -11.03 23.00 9.91
N VAL A 64 -9.99 23.64 9.35
CA VAL A 64 -8.60 23.16 9.41
C VAL A 64 -8.11 23.06 10.85
N CYS A 65 -8.27 24.12 11.66
CA CYS A 65 -7.88 24.11 13.07
C CYS A 65 -8.58 23.00 13.87
N LYS A 66 -9.89 22.80 13.64
CA LYS A 66 -10.65 21.73 14.30
C LYS A 66 -10.12 20.33 13.95
N LYS A 67 -9.74 20.09 12.69
CA LYS A 67 -9.15 18.81 12.28
C LYS A 67 -7.82 18.54 12.99
N ILE A 68 -6.97 19.56 13.08
CA ILE A 68 -5.68 19.49 13.79
C ILE A 68 -5.90 19.19 15.28
N GLN A 69 -6.80 19.92 15.95
CA GLN A 69 -7.16 19.69 17.36
C GLN A 69 -7.70 18.28 17.60
N ASN A 70 -8.65 17.83 16.77
CA ASN A 70 -9.23 16.48 16.88
C ASN A 70 -8.16 15.38 16.70
N TRP A 71 -7.20 15.59 15.80
CA TRP A 71 -6.10 14.65 15.58
C TRP A 71 -5.18 14.59 16.81
N GLU A 72 -4.83 15.74 17.38
CA GLU A 72 -4.02 15.85 18.59
C GLU A 72 -4.71 15.20 19.80
N GLU A 73 -6.01 15.45 20.01
CA GLU A 73 -6.81 14.82 21.04
C GLU A 73 -6.83 13.29 20.89
N LYS A 74 -7.05 12.78 19.67
CA LYS A 74 -7.02 11.33 19.39
C LYS A 74 -5.66 10.72 19.67
N ARG A 75 -4.57 11.42 19.30
CA ARG A 75 -3.20 10.97 19.57
C ARG A 75 -2.92 10.88 21.08
N ASN A 76 -3.30 11.92 21.83
CA ASN A 76 -3.08 11.99 23.27
C ASN A 76 -3.94 10.96 24.02
N ASN A 77 -5.18 10.75 23.58
CA ASN A 77 -6.09 9.76 24.16
C ASN A 77 -5.75 8.32 23.73
N GLY A 78 -5.09 8.13 22.59
CA GLY A 78 -4.69 6.82 22.05
C GLY A 78 -3.44 6.21 22.68
N ALA A 79 -2.64 6.99 23.41
CA ALA A 79 -1.38 6.55 24.03
C ALA A 79 -1.56 5.48 25.14
N GLY A 80 -2.78 5.21 25.59
CA GLY A 80 -3.10 4.15 26.56
C GLY A 80 -3.55 2.81 25.96
N SER A 81 -3.68 2.71 24.63
CA SER A 81 -4.08 1.46 23.97
C SER A 81 -2.89 0.88 23.21
N ASN A 82 -2.43 -0.31 23.61
CA ASN A 82 -1.44 -1.14 22.90
C ASN A 82 -1.96 -1.59 21.52
N ARG A 83 -2.34 -0.67 20.64
CA ARG A 83 -2.68 -0.96 19.25
C ARG A 83 -1.41 -0.86 18.42
N SER A 84 -0.83 -2.04 18.18
CA SER A 84 0.21 -2.30 17.19
C SER A 84 -0.07 -1.53 15.89
N MET A 85 0.96 -0.85 15.38
CA MET A 85 0.93 0.03 14.22
C MET A 85 0.39 -0.67 12.96
N LEU A 86 -0.87 -0.42 12.61
CA LEU A 86 -1.35 -0.45 11.23
C LEU A 86 -1.87 0.95 10.95
N VAL A 87 -0.97 1.85 10.56
CA VAL A 87 -1.33 3.21 10.16
C VAL A 87 -1.87 3.11 8.72
N PRO A 88 -3.12 3.54 8.44
CA PRO A 88 -3.50 3.91 7.07
C PRO A 88 -2.65 5.11 6.67
N LYS A 89 -1.50 4.83 6.08
CA LYS A 89 -0.51 5.82 5.66
C LYS A 89 -0.83 6.19 4.21
N GLU A 90 -1.51 7.30 4.01
CA GLU A 90 -1.44 8.01 2.74
C GLU A 90 0.04 8.28 2.43
N MET A 91 0.47 7.86 1.23
CA MET A 91 1.76 8.08 0.56
C MET A 91 2.85 8.79 1.41
N MET A 92 3.37 8.11 2.43
CA MET A 92 4.71 8.46 2.91
C MET A 92 5.71 7.88 1.90
N PRO A 93 6.72 8.63 1.44
CA PRO A 93 7.88 8.05 0.80
C PRO A 93 8.62 7.29 1.90
N TYR A 94 8.14 6.09 2.24
CA TYR A 94 8.93 5.16 3.02
C TYR A 94 10.17 4.92 2.17
N GLU A 95 11.34 5.28 2.69
CA GLU A 95 12.61 4.94 2.08
C GLU A 95 12.54 3.45 1.76
N TYR A 96 12.52 3.15 0.47
CA TYR A 96 12.50 1.80 -0.06
C TYR A 96 13.69 1.10 0.61
N GLU A 97 13.47 0.24 1.60
CA GLU A 97 14.59 -0.53 2.14
C GLU A 97 15.07 -1.42 0.99
N PRO A 98 16.20 -1.12 0.33
CA PRO A 98 16.55 -1.75 -0.94
C PRO A 98 16.89 -3.23 -0.79
N TYR A 99 16.85 -3.74 0.45
CA TYR A 99 17.44 -5.00 0.86
C TYR A 99 16.41 -6.01 1.39
N GLY A 100 15.11 -5.75 1.22
CA GLY A 100 14.02 -6.64 1.66
C GLY A 100 13.45 -7.55 0.58
N TRP A 101 12.63 -8.51 1.01
CA TRP A 101 11.76 -9.29 0.12
C TRP A 101 10.51 -8.49 -0.21
N GLN A 102 10.16 -8.47 -1.49
CA GLN A 102 9.05 -7.69 -2.02
C GLN A 102 8.19 -8.58 -2.90
N ILE A 103 6.88 -8.43 -2.79
CA ILE A 103 5.92 -9.16 -3.59
C ILE A 103 4.95 -8.17 -4.21
N ILE A 104 4.89 -8.16 -5.53
CA ILE A 104 3.94 -7.37 -6.29
C ILE A 104 2.80 -8.30 -6.70
N ILE A 105 1.57 -7.96 -6.35
CA ILE A 105 0.39 -8.76 -6.69
C ILE A 105 -0.60 -7.95 -7.52
N ASP A 106 -1.36 -8.63 -8.36
CA ASP A 106 -2.51 -8.07 -9.07
C ASP A 106 -3.52 -9.17 -9.42
N ALA A 107 -4.78 -8.80 -9.54
CA ALA A 107 -5.82 -9.67 -10.04
C ALA A 107 -6.48 -9.10 -11.30
N SER A 108 -6.86 -9.98 -12.22
CA SER A 108 -7.74 -9.65 -13.33
C SER A 108 -9.06 -10.37 -13.19
N TRP A 109 -10.15 -9.75 -13.63
CA TRP A 109 -11.50 -10.31 -13.55
C TRP A 109 -12.35 -9.88 -14.74
N ASP A 110 -13.18 -10.78 -15.29
CA ASP A 110 -14.20 -10.45 -16.30
C ASP A 110 -15.63 -10.77 -15.85
N THR A 111 -16.60 -10.25 -16.60
CA THR A 111 -18.04 -10.43 -16.36
C THR A 111 -18.50 -11.89 -16.46
N SER A 112 -17.69 -12.80 -17.00
CA SER A 112 -17.96 -14.24 -17.01
C SER A 112 -17.49 -14.93 -15.72
N GLN A 113 -17.18 -14.15 -14.67
CA GLN A 113 -16.66 -14.60 -13.39
C GLN A 113 -15.28 -15.27 -13.47
N ARG A 114 -14.59 -15.16 -14.61
CA ARG A 114 -13.24 -15.69 -14.76
C ARG A 114 -12.26 -14.66 -14.22
N ALA A 115 -11.34 -15.14 -13.39
CA ALA A 115 -10.30 -14.34 -12.81
C ALA A 115 -8.91 -14.94 -13.08
N GLY A 116 -7.90 -14.08 -12.96
CA GLY A 116 -6.52 -14.47 -12.93
C GLY A 116 -5.84 -13.78 -11.76
N SER A 117 -5.06 -14.51 -10.98
CA SER A 117 -4.15 -13.97 -9.97
C SER A 117 -2.75 -13.96 -10.54
N ALA A 118 -1.93 -12.98 -10.17
CA ALA A 118 -0.49 -13.06 -10.36
C ALA A 118 0.27 -12.46 -9.17
N PHE A 119 1.49 -12.95 -8.98
CA PHE A 119 2.45 -12.38 -8.06
C PHE A 119 3.87 -12.47 -8.63
N LEU A 120 4.68 -11.45 -8.35
CA LEU A 120 6.11 -11.41 -8.66
C LEU A 120 6.87 -11.16 -7.37
N VAL A 121 7.93 -11.92 -7.16
CA VAL A 121 8.71 -11.94 -5.92
C VAL A 121 10.10 -11.43 -6.22
N TYR A 122 10.48 -10.35 -5.54
CA TYR A 122 11.78 -9.74 -5.66
C TYR A 122 12.56 -9.89 -4.35
N CYS A 123 13.87 -10.10 -4.46
CA CYS A 123 14.83 -10.00 -3.38
C CYS A 123 15.94 -9.07 -3.82
N GLN A 124 16.21 -8.00 -3.08
CA GLN A 124 17.26 -7.03 -3.42
C GLN A 124 17.15 -6.46 -4.84
N GLY A 125 15.90 -6.27 -5.31
CA GLY A 125 15.60 -5.78 -6.66
C GLY A 125 15.70 -6.81 -7.79
N LEU A 126 16.10 -8.04 -7.50
CA LEU A 126 16.15 -9.14 -8.47
C LEU A 126 14.87 -9.97 -8.39
N LEU A 127 14.30 -10.31 -9.55
CA LEU A 127 13.14 -11.20 -9.65
C LEU A 127 13.59 -12.64 -9.34
N GLU A 128 13.09 -13.19 -8.24
CA GLU A 128 13.42 -14.53 -7.75
C GLU A 128 12.42 -15.57 -8.26
N GLU A 129 11.13 -15.26 -8.09
CA GLU A 129 10.02 -16.14 -8.41
C GLU A 129 8.83 -15.36 -8.93
N MET A 130 7.98 -16.06 -9.68
CA MET A 130 6.68 -15.55 -10.08
C MET A 130 5.65 -16.67 -10.09
N GLY A 131 4.39 -16.28 -9.92
CA GLY A 131 3.26 -17.20 -10.02
C GLY A 131 2.08 -16.51 -10.68
N MET A 132 1.27 -17.31 -11.36
CA MET A 132 0.01 -16.85 -11.93
C MET A 132 -1.00 -18.00 -11.92
N GLU A 133 -2.28 -17.73 -11.76
CA GLU A 133 -3.28 -18.78 -11.72
C GLU A 133 -4.62 -18.29 -12.24
N LYS A 134 -5.27 -19.10 -13.07
CA LYS A 134 -6.69 -18.89 -13.38
C LYS A 134 -7.56 -19.45 -12.26
N HIS A 135 -8.57 -18.70 -11.87
CA HIS A 135 -9.61 -19.16 -10.95
C HIS A 135 -10.93 -18.45 -11.23
N ASP A 136 -12.01 -18.86 -10.57
CA ASP A 136 -13.28 -18.15 -10.64
C ASP A 136 -13.43 -17.18 -9.47
N SER A 137 -14.11 -16.06 -9.70
CA SER A 137 -14.50 -15.09 -8.68
C SER A 137 -15.81 -14.41 -9.05
N ALA A 138 -16.69 -14.20 -8.07
CA ALA A 138 -17.99 -13.57 -8.26
C ALA A 138 -17.90 -12.09 -8.63
N ASN A 139 -16.84 -11.40 -8.19
CA ASN A 139 -16.61 -9.98 -8.45
C ASN A 139 -15.11 -9.63 -8.41
N PRO A 140 -14.71 -8.45 -8.93
CA PRO A 140 -13.32 -8.01 -8.93
C PRO A 140 -12.69 -8.00 -7.53
N PHE A 141 -13.41 -7.49 -6.53
CA PHE A 141 -12.89 -7.41 -5.16
C PHE A 141 -12.55 -8.80 -4.57
N GLN A 142 -13.38 -9.81 -4.85
CA GLN A 142 -13.09 -11.18 -4.45
C GLN A 142 -11.85 -11.73 -5.17
N ALA A 143 -11.61 -11.36 -6.43
CA ALA A 143 -10.41 -11.77 -7.15
C ALA A 143 -9.14 -11.18 -6.53
N GLU A 144 -9.17 -9.90 -6.17
CA GLU A 144 -8.08 -9.22 -5.44
C GLU A 144 -7.81 -9.91 -4.10
N ALA A 145 -8.86 -10.15 -3.30
CA ALA A 145 -8.74 -10.82 -2.01
C ALA A 145 -8.17 -12.24 -2.14
N LYS A 146 -8.60 -13.03 -3.15
CA LYS A 146 -8.04 -14.36 -3.40
C LYS A 146 -6.56 -14.30 -3.77
N THR A 147 -6.18 -13.33 -4.58
CA THR A 147 -4.78 -13.12 -4.99
C THR A 147 -3.91 -12.81 -3.78
N LEU A 148 -4.35 -11.90 -2.92
CA LEU A 148 -3.64 -11.58 -1.69
C LEU A 148 -3.55 -12.78 -0.73
N LEU A 149 -4.64 -13.53 -0.55
CA LEU A 149 -4.61 -14.73 0.31
C LEU A 149 -3.58 -15.75 -0.19
N LYS A 150 -3.50 -15.98 -1.50
CA LYS A 150 -2.48 -16.88 -2.09
C LYS A 150 -1.07 -16.35 -1.86
N ALA A 151 -0.86 -15.05 -2.05
CA ALA A 151 0.43 -14.42 -1.76
C ALA A 151 0.82 -14.61 -0.28
N MET A 152 -0.12 -14.43 0.65
CA MET A 152 0.12 -14.67 2.09
C MET A 152 0.50 -16.12 2.41
N GLN A 153 -0.20 -17.09 1.81
CA GLN A 153 0.12 -18.51 1.97
C GLN A 153 1.52 -18.83 1.43
N TRP A 154 1.88 -18.21 0.31
CA TRP A 154 3.19 -18.37 -0.31
C TRP A 154 4.30 -17.71 0.53
N VAL A 155 4.05 -16.52 1.10
CA VAL A 155 4.94 -15.87 2.06
C VAL A 155 5.16 -16.73 3.29
N GLN A 156 4.10 -17.32 3.84
CA GLN A 156 4.22 -18.21 4.99
C GLN A 156 5.14 -19.40 4.68
N LYS A 157 5.00 -20.00 3.49
CA LYS A 157 5.88 -21.07 3.01
C LYS A 157 7.33 -20.59 2.93
N LEU A 158 7.58 -19.43 2.32
CA LEU A 158 8.92 -18.85 2.23
C LEU A 158 9.55 -18.60 3.60
N ILE A 159 8.80 -18.02 4.55
CA ILE A 159 9.27 -17.76 5.91
C ILE A 159 9.68 -19.07 6.58
N TYR A 160 8.85 -20.10 6.47
CA TYR A 160 9.11 -21.40 7.06
C TYR A 160 10.31 -22.12 6.44
N GLU A 161 10.40 -22.15 5.11
CA GLU A 161 11.43 -22.91 4.38
C GLU A 161 12.77 -22.19 4.31
N ARG A 162 12.76 -20.85 4.23
CA ARG A 162 13.96 -20.04 3.97
C ARG A 162 14.34 -19.11 5.11
N GLY A 163 13.56 -19.07 6.19
CA GLY A 163 13.86 -18.23 7.37
C GLY A 163 13.77 -16.73 7.08
N ILE A 164 12.95 -16.32 6.12
CA ILE A 164 12.77 -14.90 5.77
C ILE A 164 12.08 -14.18 6.92
N GLN A 165 12.56 -12.99 7.26
CA GLN A 165 12.04 -12.25 8.41
C GLN A 165 11.08 -11.13 8.05
N ARG A 166 11.21 -10.53 6.85
CA ARG A 166 10.41 -9.37 6.44
C ARG A 166 10.05 -9.45 4.97
N VAL A 167 8.76 -9.30 4.68
CA VAL A 167 8.19 -9.27 3.35
C VAL A 167 7.24 -8.09 3.21
N GLN A 168 7.40 -7.32 2.14
CA GLN A 168 6.48 -6.26 1.74
C GLN A 168 5.62 -6.74 0.58
N ILE A 169 4.29 -6.65 0.71
CA ILE A 169 3.35 -6.99 -0.35
C ILE A 169 2.74 -5.69 -0.89
N PHE A 170 2.79 -5.51 -2.20
CA PHE A 170 2.28 -4.34 -2.90
C PHE A 170 1.08 -4.72 -3.77
N CYS A 171 -0.03 -4.00 -3.62
CA CYS A 171 -1.23 -4.12 -4.47
C CYS A 171 -1.82 -2.72 -4.79
N ASP A 172 -2.59 -2.60 -5.86
CA ASP A 172 -3.25 -1.33 -6.24
C ASP A 172 -4.70 -1.22 -5.74
N CYS A 173 -5.20 -2.23 -5.03
CA CYS A 173 -6.58 -2.26 -4.56
C CYS A 173 -6.72 -1.58 -3.19
N PHE A 174 -6.92 -0.25 -3.22
CA PHE A 174 -7.11 0.55 -2.00
C PHE A 174 -8.21 -0.01 -1.08
N ASN A 175 -9.34 -0.42 -1.64
CA ASN A 175 -10.46 -0.99 -0.88
C ASN A 175 -10.06 -2.26 -0.13
N LEU A 176 -9.21 -3.10 -0.72
CA LEU A 176 -8.73 -4.32 -0.08
C LEU A 176 -7.82 -4.00 1.10
N VAL A 177 -6.86 -3.09 0.91
CA VAL A 177 -5.96 -2.66 1.98
C VAL A 177 -6.76 -2.01 3.12
N ASN A 178 -7.72 -1.14 2.79
CA ASN A 178 -8.56 -0.48 3.77
C ASN A 178 -9.45 -1.47 4.54
N ALA A 179 -10.03 -2.47 3.86
CA ALA A 179 -10.82 -3.52 4.51
C ALA A 179 -10.03 -4.34 5.55
N LEU A 180 -8.71 -4.47 5.38
CA LEU A 180 -7.84 -5.15 6.35
C LEU A 180 -7.53 -4.28 7.57
N VAL A 181 -7.67 -2.96 7.45
CA VAL A 181 -7.39 -2.00 8.53
C VAL A 181 -8.64 -1.72 9.37
N GLU A 182 -9.82 -1.64 8.75
CA GLU A 182 -11.03 -1.16 9.40
C GLU A 182 -11.66 -2.13 10.43
N ASP A 183 -11.20 -3.38 10.53
CA ASP A 183 -11.73 -4.46 11.39
C ASP A 183 -13.28 -4.53 11.42
N ASN A 184 -13.91 -4.13 10.32
CA ASN A 184 -15.34 -4.03 10.17
C ASN A 184 -15.75 -4.76 8.89
N LEU A 185 -16.06 -6.05 9.03
CA LEU A 185 -16.45 -6.89 7.89
C LEU A 185 -17.72 -6.39 7.19
N ASP A 186 -18.54 -5.56 7.84
CA ASP A 186 -19.74 -5.00 7.24
C ASP A 186 -19.45 -3.87 6.24
N SER A 187 -18.28 -3.23 6.29
CA SER A 187 -17.85 -2.25 5.28
C SER A 187 -17.41 -2.92 3.97
N ILE A 188 -17.22 -4.24 3.96
CA ILE A 188 -16.78 -4.99 2.78
C ILE A 188 -17.94 -5.08 1.75
N PRO A 189 -17.75 -4.57 0.52
CA PRO A 189 -18.82 -4.50 -0.50
C PRO A 189 -19.42 -5.85 -0.90
N SER A 190 -18.64 -6.92 -0.76
CA SER A 190 -18.99 -8.27 -1.18
C SER A 190 -19.00 -9.21 0.02
N TRP A 191 -20.18 -9.69 0.41
CA TRP A 191 -20.31 -10.68 1.48
C TRP A 191 -19.51 -11.96 1.18
N GLN A 192 -19.36 -12.36 -0.09
CA GLN A 192 -18.57 -13.52 -0.50
C GLN A 192 -17.05 -13.34 -0.29
N ALA A 193 -16.59 -12.10 -0.11
CA ALA A 193 -15.18 -11.81 0.16
C ALA A 193 -14.87 -11.80 1.66
N ARG A 194 -15.87 -11.64 2.54
CA ARG A 194 -15.67 -11.55 4.00
C ARG A 194 -14.90 -12.74 4.60
N PRO A 195 -15.19 -14.01 4.25
CA PRO A 195 -14.42 -15.14 4.77
C PRO A 195 -12.95 -15.11 4.31
N ILE A 196 -12.69 -14.60 3.10
CA ILE A 196 -11.35 -14.50 2.53
C ILE A 196 -10.57 -13.42 3.28
N ILE A 197 -11.19 -12.26 3.53
CA ILE A 197 -10.60 -11.18 4.32
C ILE A 197 -10.31 -11.65 5.76
N ALA A 198 -11.22 -12.38 6.39
CA ALA A 198 -10.99 -12.95 7.72
C ALA A 198 -9.78 -13.91 7.74
N ASN A 199 -9.63 -14.76 6.72
CA ASN A 199 -8.46 -15.62 6.58
C ASN A 199 -7.16 -14.82 6.39
N ILE A 200 -7.19 -13.75 5.57
CA ILE A 200 -6.04 -12.87 5.39
C ILE A 200 -5.67 -12.21 6.72
N ALA A 201 -6.64 -11.68 7.47
CA ALA A 201 -6.41 -11.09 8.78
C ALA A 201 -5.79 -12.09 9.76
N GLN A 202 -6.24 -13.35 9.76
CA GLN A 202 -5.63 -14.41 10.57
C GLN A 202 -4.17 -14.67 10.17
N HIS A 203 -3.86 -14.71 8.88
CA HIS A 203 -2.47 -14.83 8.41
C HIS A 203 -1.63 -13.61 8.82
N MET A 204 -2.18 -12.39 8.74
CA MET A 204 -1.48 -11.18 9.17
C MET A 204 -1.15 -11.21 10.67
N GLU A 205 -2.07 -11.71 11.50
CA GLU A 205 -1.81 -11.85 12.93
C GLU A 205 -0.75 -12.93 13.22
N THR A 206 -0.79 -14.04 12.48
CA THR A 206 0.21 -15.12 12.59
C THR A 206 1.60 -14.64 12.15
N LEU A 207 1.67 -13.84 11.09
CA LEU A 207 2.89 -13.30 10.50
C LEU A 207 3.19 -11.87 10.97
N ARG A 208 2.70 -11.52 12.17
CA ARG A 208 2.86 -10.18 12.74
C ARG A 208 4.34 -9.79 12.78
N ASN A 209 4.63 -8.55 12.43
CA ASN A 209 5.98 -7.97 12.28
C ASN A 209 6.81 -8.52 11.11
N MET A 210 6.36 -9.58 10.43
CA MET A 210 7.06 -10.15 9.27
C MET A 210 6.46 -9.67 7.95
N VAL A 211 5.16 -9.39 7.89
CA VAL A 211 4.48 -8.99 6.67
C VAL A 211 3.90 -7.59 6.79
N CYS A 212 4.13 -6.78 5.77
CA CYS A 212 3.48 -5.49 5.58
C CYS A 212 2.78 -5.47 4.21
N ILE A 213 1.54 -5.00 4.17
CA ILE A 213 0.77 -4.86 2.93
C ILE A 213 0.59 -3.37 2.66
N GLN A 214 0.94 -2.93 1.46
CA GLN A 214 0.93 -1.54 1.08
C GLN A 214 0.18 -1.33 -0.24
N HIS A 215 -0.68 -0.31 -0.25
CA HIS A 215 -1.28 0.18 -1.47
C HIS A 215 -0.27 0.97 -2.31
N VAL A 216 -0.20 0.69 -3.60
CA VAL A 216 0.67 1.39 -4.57
C VAL A 216 -0.12 1.81 -5.81
N SER A 217 0.51 2.58 -6.69
CA SER A 217 -0.13 2.98 -7.96
C SER A 217 -0.26 1.79 -8.91
N ARG A 218 -1.25 1.86 -9.81
CA ARG A 218 -1.45 0.89 -10.90
C ARG A 218 -0.22 0.66 -11.76
N GLU A 219 0.56 1.71 -12.00
CA GLU A 219 1.77 1.58 -12.82
C GLU A 219 2.83 0.71 -12.12
N ALA A 220 2.91 0.76 -10.78
CA ALA A 220 3.85 -0.05 -10.02
C ALA A 220 3.52 -1.55 -10.05
N VAL A 221 2.25 -1.91 -10.18
CA VAL A 221 1.79 -3.33 -10.26
C VAL A 221 1.62 -3.83 -11.69
N ARG A 222 1.94 -3.01 -12.70
CA ARG A 222 1.71 -3.32 -14.11
C ARG A 222 2.26 -4.68 -14.57
N PRO A 223 3.47 -5.12 -14.15
CA PRO A 223 3.94 -6.46 -14.49
C PRO A 223 3.04 -7.58 -13.98
N ALA A 224 2.55 -7.46 -12.74
CA ALA A 224 1.59 -8.41 -12.16
C ALA A 224 0.27 -8.37 -12.90
N HIS A 225 -0.17 -7.16 -13.31
CA HIS A 225 -1.40 -6.98 -14.07
C HIS A 225 -1.41 -7.69 -15.42
N ASP A 226 -0.32 -7.55 -16.19
CA ASP A 226 -0.18 -8.21 -17.48
C ASP A 226 -0.18 -9.74 -17.32
N MET A 227 0.48 -10.26 -16.27
CA MET A 227 0.48 -11.69 -15.93
C MET A 227 -0.90 -12.19 -15.48
N ALA A 228 -1.60 -11.46 -14.64
CA ALA A 228 -2.94 -11.81 -14.18
C ALA A 228 -3.91 -11.88 -15.36
N ASN A 229 -3.84 -10.91 -16.27
CA ASN A 229 -4.60 -10.91 -17.52
C ASN A 229 -4.27 -12.11 -18.40
N HIS A 230 -2.99 -12.47 -18.51
CA HIS A 230 -2.54 -13.63 -19.25
C HIS A 230 -3.15 -14.93 -18.70
N ALA A 231 -3.03 -15.15 -17.39
CA ALA A 231 -3.58 -16.31 -16.69
C ALA A 231 -5.09 -16.45 -16.92
N ARG A 232 -5.85 -15.37 -16.71
CA ARG A 232 -7.31 -15.33 -16.94
C ARG A 232 -7.68 -15.70 -18.37
N ARG A 233 -6.99 -15.12 -19.36
CA ARG A 233 -7.34 -15.28 -20.79
C ARG A 233 -6.94 -16.64 -21.34
N ARG A 234 -5.75 -17.14 -20.97
CA ARG A 234 -5.18 -18.37 -21.54
C ARG A 234 -5.43 -19.62 -20.68
N GLY A 235 -5.94 -19.45 -19.46
CA GLY A 235 -6.18 -20.57 -18.55
C GLY A 235 -4.91 -21.25 -18.06
N VAL A 236 -3.84 -20.47 -17.94
CA VAL A 236 -2.53 -20.95 -17.54
C VAL A 236 -2.36 -20.76 -16.04
N SER A 237 -1.80 -21.77 -15.37
CA SER A 237 -1.50 -21.73 -13.95
C SER A 237 -0.06 -22.20 -13.71
N TYR A 238 0.73 -21.37 -13.04
CA TYR A 238 2.11 -21.61 -12.62
C TYR A 238 2.28 -21.16 -11.18
N GLN A 239 2.93 -21.98 -10.35
CA GLN A 239 3.28 -21.59 -8.98
C GLN A 239 4.78 -21.70 -8.76
N GLY A 240 5.38 -20.59 -8.35
CA GLY A 240 6.71 -20.54 -7.78
C GLY A 240 7.79 -21.10 -8.68
N ILE A 241 7.78 -20.72 -9.96
CA ILE A 241 8.87 -21.12 -10.86
C ILE A 241 10.07 -20.21 -10.55
N PRO A 242 11.20 -20.75 -10.09
CA PRO A 242 12.40 -19.96 -9.90
C PRO A 242 12.86 -19.39 -11.24
N MET A 243 13.28 -18.13 -11.28
CA MET A 243 13.77 -17.53 -12.52
C MET A 243 14.96 -18.29 -13.12
N ALA A 244 15.77 -18.92 -12.27
CA ALA A 244 16.85 -19.81 -12.70
C ALA A 244 16.36 -21.00 -13.56
N ALA A 245 15.16 -21.53 -13.28
CA ALA A 245 14.58 -22.63 -14.06
C ALA A 245 14.09 -22.16 -15.44
N ILE A 246 13.46 -20.99 -15.51
CA ILE A 246 12.93 -20.41 -16.76
C ILE A 246 14.06 -20.06 -17.74
N MET A 247 15.16 -19.52 -17.23
CA MET A 247 16.34 -19.18 -18.04
C MET A 247 17.06 -20.42 -18.57
N CYS A 248 16.96 -21.57 -17.90
CA CYS A 248 17.53 -22.83 -18.39
C CYS A 248 16.69 -23.46 -19.52
N GLU A 249 15.36 -23.39 -19.44
CA GLU A 249 14.49 -23.98 -20.48
C GLU A 249 14.61 -23.26 -21.84
N HIS A 250 14.94 -21.97 -21.86
CA HIS A 250 15.13 -21.21 -23.11
C HIS A 250 16.53 -21.37 -23.73
N LYS A 251 17.48 -22.03 -23.05
CA LYS A 251 18.83 -22.31 -23.59
C LYS A 251 18.97 -23.66 -24.29
N ILE A 252 17.92 -24.48 -24.36
CA ILE A 252 17.93 -25.81 -25.01
C ILE A 252 17.27 -25.76 -26.41
N GLY A 253 16.95 -24.56 -26.92
CA GLY A 253 16.22 -24.37 -28.18
C GLY A 253 16.90 -23.46 -29.21
N ILE A 254 18.23 -23.53 -29.36
CA ILE A 254 18.96 -22.98 -30.52
C ILE A 254 19.96 -24.02 -31.00
#